data_AF-A0A7S3TR51-F1
#
_entry.id   AF-A0A7S3TR51-F1
#
_cell.length_a   1.000
_cell.length_b   1.000
_cell.length_c   1.000
_cell.angle_alpha   90.00
_cell.angle_beta   90.00
_cell.angle_gamma   90.00
#
_symmetry.space_group_name_H-M   'P 1'
#
loop_
_entity.id
_entity.type
_entity.pdbx_description
1 polymer ?
#
loop_
_entity_poly.entity_id
_entity_poly.type
_entity_poly.pdbx_seq_one_letter_code
_entity_poly.pdbx_strand_id
1 'polypeptide(L)'
;SLLARMAEVSLAQATCKFIDECPTPFHLCAETGALLKAAGFTEIAEDGAWRPLLKPGGSYFYTRAGTTLVAFHVGAAFEAGNGINVVGGHTDSPVLKLKPSSKKSAHGYLQLNVETYGGGLWHTWFDRELTLAGSVIVKQADGSFARRLLFVRRPLMRVPSLCIHLRTAEEREKFAPNKETHLAPILACAVSEALNADKPSASSLGGRHAPELLRVIGEELGCAPGDVLDFDLTLCDTQPSATWGLADEFLSAPRLDNQLTCYLAMLALIDHAKEAPPSQPDVAMIALFDHEEVGSGSAQGACSTVMSDALQRVSSCFAPDERHASVEALSKTARRSFLMAADLAHAVHPNYAEKHEKARAAESTGAWPPFTPHVSGWCVIRSTRPSSTAGPSSSRMTTSATPRTTRPASSCEIEPR
;
A
#
# COMPACT_ATOMS: atom_id res chain seq x y z
N SER A 1 -10.48 24.97 2.47
CA SER A 1 -9.87 23.98 1.56
C SER A 1 -9.95 22.59 2.18
N LEU A 2 -9.63 21.52 1.44
CA LEU A 2 -9.52 20.16 2.01
C LEU A 2 -8.48 20.13 3.15
N LEU A 3 -7.34 20.78 2.92
CA LEU A 3 -6.26 21.00 3.90
C LEU A 3 -6.74 21.64 5.22
N ALA A 4 -7.66 22.62 5.15
CA ALA A 4 -8.23 23.24 6.36
C ALA A 4 -9.12 22.28 7.18
N ARG A 5 -9.70 21.24 6.55
CA ARG A 5 -10.43 20.17 7.28
C ARG A 5 -9.51 19.13 7.89
N MET A 6 -8.23 19.09 7.52
CA MET A 6 -7.22 18.22 8.15
C MET A 6 -6.65 18.84 9.43
N ALA A 7 -6.75 20.15 9.61
CA ALA A 7 -6.17 20.86 10.76
C ALA A 7 -6.87 20.58 12.12
N GLU A 8 -8.09 20.03 12.11
CA GLU A 8 -8.83 19.62 13.33
C GLU A 8 -8.76 18.10 13.61
N VAL A 9 -8.18 17.33 12.68
CA VAL A 9 -8.16 15.86 12.71
C VAL A 9 -6.75 15.39 13.04
N SER A 10 -6.60 14.46 13.99
CA SER A 10 -5.26 13.96 14.34
C SER A 10 -4.64 13.20 13.16
N LEU A 11 -3.30 13.16 13.05
CA LEU A 11 -2.63 12.39 12.00
C LEU A 11 -3.09 10.92 11.98
N ALA A 12 -3.32 10.32 13.15
CA ALA A 12 -3.87 8.98 13.29
C ALA A 12 -5.26 8.83 12.66
N GLN A 13 -6.19 9.76 12.94
CA GLN A 13 -7.54 9.76 12.35
C GLN A 13 -7.52 10.04 10.83
N ALA A 14 -6.59 10.89 10.36
CA ALA A 14 -6.40 11.14 8.94
C ALA A 14 -5.86 9.88 8.22
N THR A 15 -4.94 9.15 8.85
CA THR A 15 -4.47 7.83 8.39
C THR A 15 -5.60 6.81 8.34
N CYS A 16 -6.44 6.68 9.38
CA CYS A 16 -7.62 5.80 9.37
C CYS A 16 -8.47 6.05 8.12
N LYS A 17 -8.82 7.32 7.88
CA LYS A 17 -9.64 7.71 6.75
C LYS A 17 -8.97 7.39 5.41
N PHE A 18 -7.68 7.67 5.25
CA PHE A 18 -6.96 7.34 4.01
C PHE A 18 -7.00 5.82 3.73
N ILE A 19 -6.69 5.00 4.74
CA ILE A 19 -6.71 3.54 4.62
C ILE A 19 -8.11 3.02 4.29
N ASP A 20 -9.16 3.51 4.95
CA ASP A 20 -10.55 3.09 4.71
C ASP A 20 -11.04 3.43 3.29
N GLU A 21 -10.52 4.52 2.69
CA GLU A 21 -10.76 4.89 1.29
C GLU A 21 -9.86 4.12 0.29
N CYS A 22 -8.83 3.41 0.77
CA CYS A 22 -7.82 2.71 -0.04
C CYS A 22 -7.85 1.17 0.15
N PRO A 23 -8.97 0.47 -0.15
CA PRO A 23 -9.10 -0.97 0.08
C PRO A 23 -8.18 -1.84 -0.80
N THR A 24 -7.65 -1.32 -1.91
CA THR A 24 -6.73 -2.04 -2.83
C THR A 24 -5.66 -1.09 -3.42
N PRO A 25 -4.56 -1.60 -4.01
CA PRO A 25 -3.56 -0.79 -4.72
C PRO A 25 -4.16 0.22 -5.71
N PHE A 26 -5.18 -0.20 -6.47
CA PHE A 26 -5.89 0.66 -7.41
C PHE A 26 -6.53 1.89 -6.75
N HIS A 27 -7.10 1.71 -5.56
CA HIS A 27 -7.71 2.81 -4.79
C HIS A 27 -6.64 3.69 -4.16
N LEU A 28 -5.57 3.09 -3.64
CA LEU A 28 -4.43 3.84 -3.08
C LEU A 28 -3.81 4.78 -4.11
N CYS A 29 -3.51 4.30 -5.32
CA CYS A 29 -2.96 5.15 -6.39
C CYS A 29 -3.96 6.23 -6.84
N ALA A 30 -5.26 5.92 -6.90
CA ALA A 30 -6.29 6.89 -7.27
C ALA A 30 -6.45 8.01 -6.23
N GLU A 31 -6.52 7.67 -4.94
CA GLU A 31 -6.66 8.65 -3.84
C GLU A 31 -5.37 9.44 -3.66
N THR A 32 -4.20 8.78 -3.69
CA THR A 32 -2.89 9.45 -3.67
C THR A 32 -2.76 10.44 -4.83
N GLY A 33 -3.13 10.03 -6.05
CA GLY A 33 -3.16 10.91 -7.22
C GLY A 33 -4.16 12.07 -7.10
N ALA A 34 -5.32 11.85 -6.46
CA ALA A 34 -6.29 12.91 -6.19
C ALA A 34 -5.76 13.93 -5.16
N LEU A 35 -5.11 13.47 -4.09
CA LEU A 35 -4.50 14.31 -3.06
C LEU A 35 -3.28 15.08 -3.60
N LEU A 36 -2.45 14.47 -4.43
CA LEU A 36 -1.35 15.12 -5.15
C LEU A 36 -1.88 16.21 -6.10
N LYS A 37 -2.93 15.94 -6.89
CA LYS A 37 -3.60 16.97 -7.73
C LYS A 37 -4.17 18.12 -6.89
N ALA A 38 -4.79 17.81 -5.75
CA ALA A 38 -5.29 18.83 -4.82
C ALA A 38 -4.17 19.67 -4.17
N ALA A 39 -2.93 19.14 -4.11
CA ALA A 39 -1.72 19.82 -3.69
C ALA A 39 -0.97 20.55 -4.84
N GLY A 40 -1.50 20.53 -6.08
CA GLY A 40 -0.91 21.23 -7.22
C GLY A 40 0.09 20.42 -8.06
N PHE A 41 0.21 19.11 -7.83
CA PHE A 41 1.01 18.23 -8.70
C PHE A 41 0.30 18.00 -10.04
N THR A 42 1.06 17.99 -11.12
CA THR A 42 0.57 17.70 -12.47
C THR A 42 0.66 16.21 -12.77
N GLU A 43 -0.47 15.59 -13.12
CA GLU A 43 -0.49 14.23 -13.66
C GLU A 43 0.12 14.21 -15.06
N ILE A 44 1.13 13.36 -15.28
CA ILE A 44 1.80 13.19 -16.57
C ILE A 44 1.59 11.77 -17.08
N ALA A 45 1.40 11.63 -18.39
CA ALA A 45 1.26 10.33 -19.03
C ALA A 45 2.60 9.58 -19.01
N GLU A 46 2.59 8.30 -18.61
CA GLU A 46 3.80 7.46 -18.59
C GLU A 46 4.35 7.22 -20.01
N ASP A 47 3.50 7.12 -21.02
CA ASP A 47 3.89 7.01 -22.44
C ASP A 47 4.13 8.38 -23.12
N GLY A 48 3.91 9.49 -22.40
CA GLY A 48 4.02 10.84 -22.92
C GLY A 48 5.43 11.44 -22.97
N ALA A 49 5.59 12.49 -23.78
CA ALA A 49 6.82 13.27 -23.85
C ALA A 49 6.96 14.22 -22.64
N TRP A 50 7.96 13.99 -21.79
CA TRP A 50 8.14 14.73 -20.53
C TRP A 50 8.94 16.03 -20.66
N ARG A 51 9.91 16.11 -21.59
CA ARG A 51 10.78 17.29 -21.78
C ARG A 51 10.04 18.65 -21.93
N PRO A 52 8.90 18.77 -22.65
CA PRO A 52 8.18 20.04 -22.71
C PRO A 52 7.33 20.35 -21.46
N LEU A 53 7.15 19.38 -20.55
CA LEU A 53 6.31 19.48 -19.36
C LEU A 53 7.11 19.80 -18.09
N LEU A 54 8.25 19.13 -17.93
CA LEU A 54 9.11 19.22 -16.73
C LEU A 54 9.85 20.56 -16.68
N LYS A 55 9.83 21.19 -15.50
CA LYS A 55 10.43 22.50 -15.21
C LYS A 55 11.04 22.49 -13.80
N PRO A 56 12.10 23.28 -13.53
CA PRO A 56 12.58 23.49 -12.17
C PRO A 56 11.47 24.12 -11.31
N GLY A 57 11.36 23.67 -10.05
CA GLY A 57 10.26 24.03 -9.15
C GLY A 57 8.92 23.36 -9.46
N GLY A 58 8.84 22.48 -10.46
CA GLY A 58 7.61 21.80 -10.87
C GLY A 58 7.36 20.50 -10.10
N SER A 59 6.09 20.19 -9.85
CA SER A 59 5.63 18.99 -9.16
C SER A 59 4.80 18.10 -10.09
N TYR A 60 5.14 16.81 -10.19
CA TYR A 60 4.59 15.87 -11.17
C TYR A 60 4.34 14.48 -10.58
N PHE A 61 3.42 13.72 -11.16
CA PHE A 61 3.27 12.29 -10.85
C PHE A 61 2.69 11.51 -12.03
N TYR A 62 2.91 10.19 -12.02
CA TYR A 62 2.28 9.26 -12.95
C TYR A 62 1.99 7.92 -12.25
N THR A 63 1.13 7.11 -12.86
CA THR A 63 0.85 5.74 -12.39
C THR A 63 1.18 4.72 -13.46
N ARG A 64 1.86 3.62 -13.09
CA ARG A 64 2.00 2.43 -13.94
C ARG A 64 0.94 1.41 -13.56
N ALA A 65 0.27 0.86 -14.58
CA ALA A 65 -0.80 -0.14 -14.45
C ALA A 65 -1.96 0.23 -13.49
N GLY A 66 -2.03 1.48 -13.01
CA GLY A 66 -3.00 1.95 -12.02
C GLY A 66 -2.76 1.46 -10.58
N THR A 67 -1.65 0.77 -10.29
CA THR A 67 -1.32 0.20 -8.97
C THR A 67 0.05 0.58 -8.44
N THR A 68 0.95 1.06 -9.30
CA THR A 68 2.21 1.69 -8.89
C THR A 68 2.13 3.19 -9.18
N LEU A 69 2.59 4.02 -8.24
CA LEU A 69 2.60 5.48 -8.38
C LEU A 69 4.02 6.02 -8.13
N VAL A 70 4.47 6.92 -9.00
CA VAL A 70 5.70 7.70 -8.81
C VAL A 70 5.33 9.18 -8.85
N ALA A 71 5.69 9.91 -7.80
CA ALA A 71 5.50 11.36 -7.72
C ALA A 71 6.81 12.04 -7.33
N PHE A 72 7.06 13.23 -7.88
CA PHE A 72 8.30 13.97 -7.64
C PHE A 72 8.12 15.48 -7.73
N HIS A 73 8.93 16.20 -6.95
CA HIS A 73 9.11 17.64 -7.02
C HIS A 73 10.53 17.93 -7.49
N VAL A 74 10.66 18.67 -8.60
CA VAL A 74 11.95 19.08 -9.16
C VAL A 74 12.41 20.34 -8.44
N GLY A 75 13.58 20.30 -7.79
CA GLY A 75 14.17 21.48 -7.15
C GLY A 75 14.28 22.68 -8.09
N ALA A 76 14.09 23.89 -7.57
CA ALA A 76 14.13 25.12 -8.36
C ALA A 76 15.53 25.44 -8.93
N ALA A 77 16.59 24.91 -8.31
CA ALA A 77 17.97 24.96 -8.79
C ALA A 77 18.45 23.60 -9.36
N PHE A 78 17.53 22.76 -9.85
CA PHE A 78 17.90 21.47 -10.43
C PHE A 78 18.62 21.61 -11.77
N GLU A 79 19.81 21.02 -11.85
CA GLU A 79 20.61 20.88 -13.06
C GLU A 79 20.85 19.41 -13.39
N ALA A 80 21.10 19.11 -14.68
CA ALA A 80 21.36 17.75 -15.12
C ALA A 80 22.59 17.14 -14.43
N GLY A 81 22.37 16.05 -13.69
CA GLY A 81 23.39 15.40 -12.86
C GLY A 81 23.31 15.74 -11.36
N ASN A 82 22.34 16.53 -10.90
CA ASN A 82 21.99 16.60 -9.48
C ASN A 82 21.27 15.32 -9.00
N GLY A 83 21.09 15.19 -7.68
CA GLY A 83 20.55 14.00 -7.05
C GLY A 83 19.03 13.86 -7.20
N ILE A 84 18.56 12.62 -7.05
CA ILE A 84 17.15 12.30 -6.87
C ILE A 84 17.04 11.54 -5.55
N ASN A 85 16.34 12.13 -4.58
CA ASN A 85 16.17 11.58 -3.24
C ASN A 85 14.80 10.91 -3.15
N VAL A 86 14.79 9.58 -3.04
CA VAL A 86 13.60 8.74 -3.19
C VAL A 86 13.19 8.16 -1.83
N VAL A 87 11.89 8.22 -1.51
CA VAL A 87 11.27 7.33 -0.50
C VAL A 87 10.50 6.24 -1.25
N GLY A 88 10.94 5.00 -1.10
CA GLY A 88 10.28 3.82 -1.64
C GLY A 88 9.32 3.20 -0.62
N GLY A 89 8.19 2.69 -1.08
CA GLY A 89 7.25 1.88 -0.28
C GLY A 89 6.39 1.01 -1.20
N HIS A 90 5.42 0.27 -0.65
CA HIS A 90 4.48 -0.51 -1.46
C HIS A 90 3.02 -0.33 -1.08
N THR A 91 2.17 -0.60 -2.07
CA THR A 91 0.75 -0.26 -2.13
C THR A 91 -0.15 -1.47 -1.83
N ASP A 92 0.40 -2.66 -2.00
CA ASP A 92 -0.23 -3.94 -1.74
C ASP A 92 0.00 -4.44 -0.32
N SER A 93 -0.83 -5.42 0.06
CA SER A 93 -0.85 -6.08 1.37
C SER A 93 -1.32 -7.53 1.18
N PRO A 94 -1.14 -8.44 2.15
CA PRO A 94 -1.62 -9.81 2.01
C PRO A 94 -3.15 -9.87 2.06
N VAL A 95 -3.76 -10.48 1.05
CA VAL A 95 -5.21 -10.48 0.86
C VAL A 95 -5.76 -11.78 0.26
N LEU A 96 -7.07 -11.98 0.36
CA LEU A 96 -7.79 -12.93 -0.48
C LEU A 96 -8.25 -12.23 -1.76
N LYS A 97 -7.86 -12.74 -2.94
CA LYS A 97 -8.33 -12.25 -4.25
C LYS A 97 -9.34 -13.22 -4.85
N LEU A 98 -10.27 -12.76 -5.68
CA LEU A 98 -11.14 -13.66 -6.45
C LEU A 98 -10.35 -14.36 -7.55
N LYS A 99 -10.52 -15.69 -7.68
CA LYS A 99 -9.92 -16.42 -8.81
C LYS A 99 -10.58 -16.02 -10.15
N PRO A 100 -9.87 -16.13 -11.29
CA PRO A 100 -10.42 -15.90 -12.65
C PRO A 100 -11.62 -16.79 -13.03
N SER A 101 -11.91 -17.82 -12.23
CA SER A 101 -13.18 -18.55 -12.22
C SER A 101 -13.67 -18.63 -10.77
N SER A 102 -14.41 -17.61 -10.34
CA SER A 102 -14.81 -17.47 -8.94
C SER A 102 -16.06 -18.26 -8.56
N LYS A 103 -16.83 -18.81 -9.51
CA LYS A 103 -18.06 -19.56 -9.19
C LYS A 103 -17.76 -20.86 -8.43
N LYS A 104 -18.32 -21.01 -7.23
CA LYS A 104 -18.32 -22.25 -6.44
C LYS A 104 -19.67 -22.45 -5.77
N SER A 105 -20.14 -23.70 -5.69
CA SER A 105 -21.36 -24.04 -4.96
C SER A 105 -21.12 -25.33 -4.18
N ALA A 106 -21.54 -25.36 -2.90
CA ALA A 106 -21.40 -26.53 -2.05
C ALA A 106 -22.53 -26.56 -1.01
N HIS A 107 -23.15 -27.73 -0.79
CA HIS A 107 -24.14 -27.98 0.26
C HIS A 107 -25.29 -26.94 0.35
N GLY A 108 -25.76 -26.42 -0.79
CA GLY A 108 -26.82 -25.41 -0.84
C GLY A 108 -26.36 -23.96 -0.59
N TYR A 109 -25.05 -23.70 -0.58
CA TYR A 109 -24.45 -22.37 -0.52
C TYR A 109 -23.78 -22.00 -1.84
N LEU A 110 -23.94 -20.73 -2.23
CA LEU A 110 -23.11 -20.06 -3.21
C LEU A 110 -21.87 -19.52 -2.51
N GLN A 111 -20.70 -19.98 -2.95
CA GLN A 111 -19.39 -19.58 -2.45
C GLN A 111 -18.59 -18.91 -3.57
N LEU A 112 -17.49 -18.25 -3.19
CA LEU A 112 -16.50 -17.78 -4.16
C LEU A 112 -15.20 -18.58 -4.04
N ASN A 113 -14.58 -18.90 -5.17
CA ASN A 113 -13.18 -19.32 -5.20
C ASN A 113 -12.29 -18.09 -5.00
N VAL A 114 -11.44 -18.18 -3.97
CA VAL A 114 -10.43 -17.16 -3.66
C VAL A 114 -9.03 -17.76 -3.72
N GLU A 115 -8.04 -16.93 -4.00
CA GLU A 115 -6.63 -17.23 -3.89
C GLU A 115 -5.97 -16.40 -2.79
N THR A 116 -4.95 -16.96 -2.15
CA THR A 116 -4.12 -16.26 -1.16
C THR A 116 -3.03 -15.46 -1.86
N TYR A 117 -3.07 -14.14 -1.73
CA TYR A 117 -2.05 -13.22 -2.21
C TYR A 117 -1.17 -12.77 -1.02
N GLY A 118 0.15 -12.90 -1.14
CA GLY A 118 1.09 -12.46 -0.10
C GLY A 118 1.23 -13.37 1.12
N GLY A 119 1.93 -12.87 2.15
CA GLY A 119 2.32 -13.59 3.38
C GLY A 119 1.23 -13.75 4.45
N GLY A 120 -0.06 -13.69 4.10
CA GLY A 120 -1.14 -13.38 5.04
C GLY A 120 -1.35 -14.34 6.22
N LEU A 121 -1.78 -13.78 7.36
CA LEU A 121 -2.25 -14.52 8.53
C LEU A 121 -3.69 -15.02 8.33
N TRP A 122 -3.89 -16.01 7.46
CA TRP A 122 -5.22 -16.45 6.98
C TRP A 122 -6.26 -16.81 8.06
N HIS A 123 -5.83 -17.07 9.29
CA HIS A 123 -6.74 -17.28 10.41
C HIS A 123 -7.53 -16.02 10.81
N THR A 124 -7.00 -14.81 10.58
CA THR A 124 -7.66 -13.54 10.93
C THR A 124 -8.80 -13.15 9.97
N TRP A 125 -8.83 -13.77 8.79
CA TRP A 125 -9.87 -13.60 7.75
C TRP A 125 -11.14 -14.40 8.04
N PHE A 126 -11.06 -15.40 8.93
CA PHE A 126 -12.24 -16.10 9.41
C PHE A 126 -13.12 -15.17 10.24
N ASP A 127 -14.42 -15.37 10.10
CA ASP A 127 -15.47 -14.72 10.89
C ASP A 127 -15.54 -13.18 10.81
N ARG A 128 -14.85 -12.60 9.81
CA ARG A 128 -14.98 -11.19 9.40
C ARG A 128 -16.19 -10.95 8.52
N GLU A 129 -16.71 -9.73 8.59
CA GLU A 129 -17.63 -9.20 7.59
C GLU A 129 -16.79 -8.70 6.40
N LEU A 130 -16.93 -9.36 5.26
CA LEU A 130 -16.09 -9.12 4.09
C LEU A 130 -16.90 -8.55 2.94
N THR A 131 -16.28 -7.65 2.18
CA THR A 131 -16.80 -7.09 0.93
C THR A 131 -15.78 -7.24 -0.21
N LEU A 132 -16.07 -6.66 -1.38
CA LEU A 132 -15.19 -6.62 -2.54
C LEU A 132 -14.80 -5.19 -2.89
N ALA A 133 -13.52 -5.01 -3.23
CA ALA A 133 -13.02 -3.83 -3.91
C ALA A 133 -11.97 -4.20 -4.97
N GLY A 134 -11.75 -3.34 -5.96
CA GLY A 134 -10.73 -3.55 -6.98
C GLY A 134 -10.99 -2.80 -8.28
N SER A 135 -10.55 -3.39 -9.40
CA SER A 135 -10.65 -2.84 -10.75
C SER A 135 -11.49 -3.74 -11.64
N VAL A 136 -12.47 -3.17 -12.33
CA VAL A 136 -13.33 -3.86 -13.30
C VAL A 136 -13.12 -3.27 -14.69
N ILE A 137 -12.93 -4.11 -15.69
CA ILE A 137 -12.92 -3.71 -17.10
C ILE A 137 -14.35 -3.82 -17.63
N VAL A 138 -14.91 -2.69 -18.06
CA VAL A 138 -16.26 -2.62 -18.63
C VAL A 138 -16.24 -2.19 -20.08
N LYS A 139 -17.16 -2.73 -20.87
CA LYS A 139 -17.49 -2.24 -22.20
C LYS A 139 -18.31 -0.95 -22.09
N GLN A 140 -17.96 0.04 -22.90
CA GLN A 140 -18.68 1.32 -23.00
C GLN A 140 -19.66 1.28 -24.18
N ALA A 141 -20.62 2.22 -24.20
CA ALA A 141 -21.66 2.30 -25.22
C ALA A 141 -21.12 2.57 -26.64
N ASP A 142 -19.95 3.19 -26.78
CA ASP A 142 -19.24 3.41 -28.04
C ASP A 142 -18.43 2.18 -28.51
N GLY A 143 -18.44 1.09 -27.74
CA GLY A 143 -17.68 -0.13 -28.00
C GLY A 143 -16.25 -0.12 -27.45
N SER A 144 -15.78 0.99 -26.87
CA SER A 144 -14.48 1.06 -26.18
C SER A 144 -14.50 0.29 -24.85
N PHE A 145 -13.32 0.14 -24.24
CA PHE A 145 -13.17 -0.46 -22.91
C PHE A 145 -12.65 0.57 -21.92
N ALA A 146 -13.17 0.55 -20.70
CA ALA A 146 -12.70 1.38 -19.61
C ALA A 146 -12.47 0.56 -18.34
N ARG A 147 -11.41 0.89 -17.61
CA ARG A 147 -11.26 0.45 -16.22
C ARG A 147 -12.11 1.36 -15.33
N ARG A 148 -12.90 0.76 -14.45
CA ARG A 148 -13.60 1.45 -13.34
C ARG A 148 -13.17 0.83 -12.02
N LEU A 149 -13.11 1.65 -10.97
CA LEU A 149 -12.90 1.14 -9.62
C LEU A 149 -14.23 0.68 -9.03
N LEU A 150 -14.20 -0.46 -8.36
CA LEU A 150 -15.33 -1.03 -7.61
C LEU A 150 -14.97 -1.00 -6.12
N PHE A 151 -15.87 -0.52 -5.27
CA PHE A 151 -15.79 -0.74 -3.82
C PHE A 151 -17.20 -0.81 -3.23
N VAL A 152 -17.66 -2.02 -2.91
CA VAL A 152 -19.01 -2.24 -2.39
C VAL A 152 -19.03 -1.94 -0.89
N ARG A 153 -19.60 -0.81 -0.46
CA ARG A 153 -19.52 -0.33 0.94
C ARG A 153 -20.56 -0.95 1.88
N ARG A 154 -20.62 -2.27 1.92
CA ARG A 154 -21.45 -3.07 2.85
C ARG A 154 -20.92 -4.51 2.96
N PRO A 155 -21.17 -5.23 4.08
CA PRO A 155 -20.90 -6.66 4.15
C PRO A 155 -21.57 -7.42 3.00
N LEU A 156 -20.81 -8.29 2.33
CA LEU A 156 -21.28 -9.18 1.26
C LEU A 156 -21.15 -10.65 1.62
N MET A 157 -20.08 -11.01 2.34
CA MET A 157 -19.68 -12.40 2.51
C MET A 157 -18.90 -12.61 3.81
N ARG A 158 -18.68 -13.87 4.17
CA ARG A 158 -17.90 -14.27 5.35
C ARG A 158 -17.21 -15.60 5.08
N VAL A 159 -16.01 -15.77 5.62
CA VAL A 159 -15.34 -17.09 5.71
C VAL A 159 -15.66 -17.66 7.10
N PRO A 160 -16.65 -18.56 7.24
CA PRO A 160 -17.08 -19.03 8.57
C PRO A 160 -16.09 -20.04 9.16
N SER A 161 -15.81 -19.95 10.46
CA SER A 161 -15.12 -21.04 11.16
C SER A 161 -16.00 -22.29 11.26
N LEU A 162 -15.39 -23.48 11.06
CA LEU A 162 -16.01 -24.74 11.47
C LEU A 162 -16.25 -24.72 12.99
N CYS A 163 -17.47 -25.03 13.44
CA CYS A 163 -17.82 -24.95 14.85
C CYS A 163 -16.98 -25.92 15.73
N ILE A 164 -16.70 -25.51 16.97
CA ILE A 164 -15.79 -26.23 17.86
C ILE A 164 -16.20 -27.68 18.17
N HIS A 165 -17.51 -27.95 18.15
CA HIS A 165 -18.11 -29.27 18.41
C HIS A 165 -17.80 -30.31 17.34
N LEU A 166 -17.47 -29.89 16.12
CA LEU A 166 -17.10 -30.75 14.99
C LEU A 166 -15.59 -30.89 14.81
N ARG A 167 -14.78 -30.37 15.75
CA ARG A 167 -13.32 -30.50 15.75
C ARG A 167 -12.85 -31.46 16.84
N THR A 168 -11.85 -32.27 16.52
CA THR A 168 -11.06 -33.03 17.50
C THR A 168 -10.30 -32.09 18.44
N ALA A 169 -9.69 -32.62 19.51
CA ALA A 169 -8.86 -31.81 20.41
C ALA A 169 -7.64 -31.22 19.70
N GLU A 170 -6.94 -32.02 18.90
CA GLU A 170 -5.73 -31.61 18.16
C GLU A 170 -5.99 -30.49 17.13
N GLU A 171 -7.12 -30.57 16.40
CA GLU A 171 -7.51 -29.52 15.45
C GLU A 171 -7.81 -28.17 16.11
N ARG A 172 -8.22 -28.17 17.38
CA ARG A 172 -8.45 -26.95 18.16
C ARG A 172 -7.16 -26.32 18.65
N GLU A 173 -6.14 -27.12 18.95
CA GLU A 173 -4.84 -26.63 19.41
C GLU A 173 -3.99 -26.02 18.27
N LYS A 174 -4.09 -26.57 17.06
CA LYS A 174 -3.18 -26.20 15.95
C LYS A 174 -3.75 -25.16 14.97
N PHE A 175 -5.07 -25.06 14.84
CA PHE A 175 -5.81 -24.33 13.79
C PHE A 175 -5.06 -24.11 12.46
N ALA A 176 -4.99 -25.16 11.65
CA ALA A 176 -4.34 -25.15 10.33
C ALA A 176 -5.37 -25.24 9.18
N PRO A 177 -6.02 -24.13 8.76
CA PRO A 177 -6.96 -24.15 7.66
C PRO A 177 -6.26 -24.45 6.32
N ASN A 178 -6.85 -25.34 5.51
CA ASN A 178 -6.41 -25.58 4.15
C ASN A 178 -6.77 -24.35 3.29
N LYS A 179 -5.75 -23.75 2.64
CA LYS A 179 -5.89 -22.50 1.89
C LYS A 179 -6.86 -22.58 0.70
N GLU A 180 -7.01 -23.75 0.08
CA GLU A 180 -7.90 -23.96 -1.07
C GLU A 180 -9.35 -24.27 -0.64
N THR A 181 -9.52 -25.13 0.37
CA THR A 181 -10.85 -25.65 0.72
C THR A 181 -11.54 -24.88 1.84
N HIS A 182 -10.79 -24.29 2.78
CA HIS A 182 -11.36 -23.69 4.01
C HIS A 182 -11.43 -22.15 3.98
N LEU A 183 -10.84 -21.49 2.98
CA LEU A 183 -10.90 -20.02 2.82
C LEU A 183 -12.01 -19.53 1.88
N ALA A 184 -12.82 -20.42 1.30
CA ALA A 184 -13.88 -20.04 0.38
C ALA A 184 -15.04 -19.33 1.11
N PRO A 185 -15.26 -18.01 0.90
CA PRO A 185 -16.33 -17.27 1.55
C PRO A 185 -17.70 -17.73 1.05
N ILE A 186 -18.71 -17.63 1.91
CA ILE A 186 -20.13 -17.80 1.54
C ILE A 186 -20.69 -16.43 1.13
N LEU A 187 -21.28 -16.36 -0.07
CA LEU A 187 -21.92 -15.16 -0.62
C LEU A 187 -23.45 -15.20 -0.47
N ALA A 188 -24.07 -16.37 -0.69
CA ALA A 188 -25.52 -16.53 -0.59
C ALA A 188 -25.94 -18.00 -0.33
N CYS A 189 -27.21 -18.22 -0.03
CA CYS A 189 -27.83 -19.55 -0.02
C CYS A 189 -28.52 -19.81 -1.37
N ALA A 190 -28.55 -21.06 -1.84
CA ALA A 190 -29.16 -21.46 -3.11
C ALA A 190 -30.68 -21.17 -3.18
N VAL A 191 -31.36 -21.07 -2.03
CA VAL A 191 -32.76 -20.61 -1.97
C VAL A 191 -32.88 -19.12 -2.38
N SER A 192 -31.88 -18.30 -2.05
CA SER A 192 -31.82 -16.89 -2.47
C SER A 192 -31.50 -16.77 -3.97
N GLU A 193 -30.63 -17.64 -4.50
CA GLU A 193 -30.38 -17.77 -5.96
C GLU A 193 -31.69 -18.12 -6.70
N ALA A 194 -32.40 -19.17 -6.26
CA ALA A 194 -33.66 -19.59 -6.87
C ALA A 194 -34.77 -18.52 -6.82
N LEU A 195 -34.90 -17.78 -5.72
CA LEU A 195 -35.89 -16.70 -5.57
C LEU A 195 -35.56 -15.43 -6.37
N ASN A 196 -34.33 -15.27 -6.88
CA ASN A 196 -33.90 -14.13 -7.69
C ASN A 196 -33.62 -14.50 -9.16
N ALA A 197 -33.96 -15.72 -9.58
CA ALA A 197 -33.58 -16.29 -10.87
C ALA A 197 -34.26 -15.63 -12.11
N ASP A 198 -35.33 -14.86 -11.94
CA ASP A 198 -36.11 -14.22 -13.01
C ASP A 198 -35.36 -13.13 -13.81
N LYS A 199 -34.06 -12.91 -13.56
CA LYS A 199 -33.22 -11.95 -14.28
C LYS A 199 -32.05 -12.63 -15.01
N PRO A 200 -32.29 -13.33 -16.14
CA PRO A 200 -31.23 -13.83 -16.99
C PRO A 200 -30.48 -12.68 -17.66
N SER A 201 -29.38 -12.24 -17.07
CA SER A 201 -28.41 -11.37 -17.74
C SER A 201 -27.42 -12.23 -18.50
N ALA A 202 -27.50 -12.23 -19.84
CA ALA A 202 -26.45 -12.79 -20.67
C ALA A 202 -25.15 -12.01 -20.41
N SER A 203 -24.09 -12.71 -20.02
CA SER A 203 -22.76 -12.14 -19.77
C SER A 203 -21.69 -13.06 -20.34
N SER A 204 -20.65 -12.48 -20.94
CA SER A 204 -19.45 -13.20 -21.41
C SER A 204 -18.68 -13.86 -20.28
N LEU A 205 -18.93 -13.44 -19.03
CA LEU A 205 -18.41 -14.03 -17.80
C LEU A 205 -19.29 -15.17 -17.24
N GLY A 206 -20.41 -15.48 -17.90
CA GLY A 206 -21.30 -16.58 -17.54
C GLY A 206 -20.56 -17.91 -17.43
N GLY A 207 -20.78 -18.63 -16.34
CA GLY A 207 -20.10 -19.91 -16.05
C GLY A 207 -18.79 -19.76 -15.28
N ARG A 208 -17.95 -18.75 -15.58
CA ARG A 208 -16.75 -18.42 -14.78
C ARG A 208 -17.12 -17.81 -13.42
N HIS A 209 -18.14 -16.95 -13.41
CA HIS A 209 -18.57 -16.21 -12.23
C HIS A 209 -20.07 -16.40 -11.96
N ALA A 210 -20.47 -16.17 -10.71
CA ALA A 210 -21.86 -16.27 -10.29
C ALA A 210 -22.69 -15.08 -10.83
N PRO A 211 -23.91 -15.29 -11.36
CA PRO A 211 -24.77 -14.19 -11.82
C PRO A 211 -25.04 -13.13 -10.74
N GLU A 212 -25.13 -13.54 -9.47
CA GLU A 212 -25.33 -12.67 -8.31
C GLU A 212 -24.13 -11.73 -8.10
N LEU A 213 -22.91 -12.23 -8.27
CA LEU A 213 -21.68 -11.43 -8.19
C LEU A 213 -21.65 -10.40 -9.32
N LEU A 214 -21.92 -10.84 -10.56
CA LEU A 214 -21.97 -9.95 -11.73
C LEU A 214 -23.08 -8.89 -11.60
N ARG A 215 -24.21 -9.24 -11.00
CA ARG A 215 -25.29 -8.29 -10.66
C ARG A 215 -24.83 -7.25 -9.65
N VAL A 216 -24.18 -7.65 -8.55
CA VAL A 216 -23.64 -6.71 -7.55
C VAL A 216 -22.61 -5.77 -8.17
N ILE A 217 -21.73 -6.27 -9.05
CA ILE A 217 -20.76 -5.45 -9.78
C ILE A 217 -21.47 -4.44 -10.71
N GLY A 218 -22.47 -4.88 -11.48
CA GLY A 218 -23.24 -4.02 -12.37
C GLY A 218 -24.06 -2.95 -11.64
N GLU A 219 -24.66 -3.30 -10.50
CA GLU A 219 -25.41 -2.38 -9.63
C GLU A 219 -24.50 -1.27 -9.05
N GLU A 220 -23.31 -1.63 -8.55
CA GLU A 220 -22.36 -0.67 -7.97
C GLU A 220 -21.70 0.23 -9.04
N LEU A 221 -21.46 -0.27 -10.26
CA LEU A 221 -20.83 0.48 -11.36
C LEU A 221 -21.81 1.21 -12.29
N GLY A 222 -23.12 0.97 -12.11
CA GLY A 222 -24.17 1.51 -12.99
C GLY A 222 -24.11 1.00 -14.43
N CYS A 223 -23.77 -0.28 -14.65
CA CYS A 223 -23.70 -0.91 -15.97
C CYS A 223 -24.44 -2.26 -16.00
N ALA A 224 -24.70 -2.81 -17.19
CA ALA A 224 -25.30 -4.14 -17.28
C ALA A 224 -24.27 -5.22 -16.87
N PRO A 225 -24.68 -6.35 -16.26
CA PRO A 225 -23.76 -7.45 -15.96
C PRO A 225 -23.14 -8.10 -17.21
N GLY A 226 -23.71 -7.83 -18.40
CA GLY A 226 -23.14 -8.20 -19.70
C GLY A 226 -22.04 -7.26 -20.21
N ASP A 227 -21.92 -6.05 -19.65
CA ASP A 227 -20.85 -5.10 -20.00
C ASP A 227 -19.56 -5.38 -19.22
N VAL A 228 -19.62 -6.19 -18.17
CA VAL A 228 -18.46 -6.60 -17.35
C VAL A 228 -17.64 -7.62 -18.13
N LEU A 229 -16.41 -7.25 -18.52
CA LEU A 229 -15.56 -8.06 -19.39
C LEU A 229 -14.59 -8.95 -18.62
N ASP A 230 -13.91 -8.39 -17.62
CA ASP A 230 -13.08 -9.11 -16.65
C ASP A 230 -12.78 -8.18 -15.44
N PHE A 231 -12.23 -8.72 -14.35
CA PHE A 231 -11.95 -7.93 -13.15
C PHE A 231 -10.81 -8.48 -12.28
N ASP A 232 -10.14 -7.58 -11.57
CA ASP A 232 -9.24 -7.89 -10.47
C ASP A 232 -9.88 -7.36 -9.18
N LEU A 233 -10.44 -8.27 -8.37
CA LEU A 233 -11.17 -7.97 -7.14
C LEU A 233 -10.57 -8.69 -5.94
N THR A 234 -10.42 -7.91 -4.88
CA THR A 234 -9.87 -8.29 -3.58
C THR A 234 -10.97 -8.25 -2.53
N LEU A 235 -10.92 -9.19 -1.58
CA LEU A 235 -11.79 -9.18 -0.41
C LEU A 235 -11.24 -8.19 0.64
N CYS A 236 -12.14 -7.45 1.28
CA CYS A 236 -11.77 -6.44 2.28
C CYS A 236 -12.65 -6.58 3.53
N ASP A 237 -12.07 -6.42 4.73
CA ASP A 237 -12.85 -6.24 5.96
C ASP A 237 -13.67 -4.95 5.88
N THR A 238 -14.92 -5.00 6.32
CA THR A 238 -15.81 -3.82 6.39
C THR A 238 -15.75 -3.10 7.73
N GLN A 239 -15.01 -3.62 8.72
CA GLN A 239 -14.73 -2.91 9.97
C GLN A 239 -13.89 -1.64 9.67
N PRO A 240 -14.38 -0.42 10.02
CA PRO A 240 -13.62 0.81 9.82
C PRO A 240 -12.36 0.87 10.69
N SER A 241 -11.35 1.60 10.21
CA SER A 241 -10.12 1.89 10.95
C SER A 241 -10.41 2.82 12.14
N ALA A 242 -9.76 2.59 13.28
CA ALA A 242 -10.03 3.33 14.51
C ALA A 242 -8.79 3.54 15.39
N THR A 243 -8.82 4.61 16.19
CA THR A 243 -7.97 4.73 17.38
C THR A 243 -8.60 4.02 18.58
N TRP A 244 -7.78 3.53 19.50
CA TRP A 244 -8.21 2.85 20.72
C TRP A 244 -7.11 2.92 21.80
N GLY A 245 -7.42 2.45 23.00
CA GLY A 245 -6.54 2.49 24.17
C GLY A 245 -7.25 3.13 25.36
N LEU A 246 -6.51 3.36 26.46
CA LEU A 246 -7.03 4.14 27.58
C LEU A 246 -7.04 5.65 27.26
N ALA A 247 -6.15 6.09 26.36
CA ALA A 247 -6.02 7.48 25.93
C ALA A 247 -5.96 7.63 24.39
N ASP A 248 -6.65 6.74 23.64
CA ASP A 248 -6.66 6.72 22.16
C ASP A 248 -5.24 6.67 21.54
N GLU A 249 -4.31 6.01 22.22
CA GLU A 249 -2.88 6.01 21.88
C GLU A 249 -2.47 5.03 20.78
N PHE A 250 -3.35 4.07 20.45
CA PHE A 250 -3.12 3.05 19.43
C PHE A 250 -4.02 3.27 18.21
N LEU A 251 -3.50 2.92 17.04
CA LEU A 251 -4.14 2.89 15.74
C LEU A 251 -4.33 1.43 15.33
N SER A 252 -5.57 1.05 14.99
CA SER A 252 -5.89 -0.25 14.40
C SER A 252 -6.55 -0.04 13.04
N ALA A 253 -5.93 -0.57 12.00
CA ALA A 253 -6.39 -0.47 10.63
C ALA A 253 -5.89 -1.68 9.82
N PRO A 254 -6.64 -2.18 8.83
CA PRO A 254 -6.11 -3.13 7.85
C PRO A 254 -5.03 -2.45 7.00
N ARG A 255 -4.13 -3.22 6.35
CA ARG A 255 -3.18 -2.68 5.35
C ARG A 255 -2.25 -1.56 5.85
N LEU A 256 -2.07 -1.38 7.17
CA LEU A 256 -1.04 -0.49 7.73
C LEU A 256 0.32 -0.76 7.06
N ASP A 257 0.61 -2.04 6.96
CA ASP A 257 1.59 -2.69 6.08
C ASP A 257 1.07 -2.69 4.63
N ASN A 258 1.52 -1.81 3.73
CA ASN A 258 2.44 -0.68 3.95
C ASN A 258 1.82 0.68 3.51
N GLN A 259 0.48 0.77 3.57
CA GLN A 259 -0.26 1.98 3.20
C GLN A 259 0.04 3.16 4.14
N LEU A 260 0.47 2.91 5.38
CA LEU A 260 0.91 3.96 6.30
C LEU A 260 2.17 4.67 5.78
N THR A 261 3.16 3.93 5.27
CA THR A 261 4.34 4.55 4.65
C THR A 261 3.95 5.31 3.38
N CYS A 262 3.11 4.73 2.53
CA CYS A 262 2.59 5.41 1.33
C CYS A 262 1.96 6.76 1.66
N TYR A 263 1.11 6.80 2.69
CA TYR A 263 0.44 8.01 3.14
C TYR A 263 1.43 9.06 3.69
N LEU A 264 2.35 8.64 4.57
CA LEU A 264 3.32 9.55 5.17
C LEU A 264 4.34 10.07 4.14
N ALA A 265 4.78 9.24 3.20
CA ALA A 265 5.67 9.64 2.10
C ALA A 265 4.99 10.64 1.17
N MET A 266 3.71 10.43 0.83
CA MET A 266 2.90 11.39 0.07
C MET A 266 2.77 12.72 0.81
N LEU A 267 2.42 12.72 2.11
CA LEU A 267 2.33 13.96 2.89
C LEU A 267 3.67 14.70 2.95
N ALA A 268 4.77 13.99 3.23
CA ALA A 268 6.11 14.57 3.30
C ALA A 268 6.54 15.17 1.95
N LEU A 269 6.23 14.54 0.82
CA LEU A 269 6.51 15.09 -0.51
C LEU A 269 5.64 16.33 -0.81
N ILE A 270 4.36 16.30 -0.42
CA ILE A 270 3.43 17.43 -0.56
C ILE A 270 3.90 18.64 0.25
N ASP A 271 4.35 18.44 1.48
CA ASP A 271 4.84 19.54 2.34
C ASP A 271 6.21 20.04 1.88
N HIS A 272 7.13 19.14 1.51
CA HIS A 272 8.40 19.51 0.88
C HIS A 272 8.20 20.39 -0.36
N ALA A 273 7.25 20.05 -1.24
CA ALA A 273 6.99 20.83 -2.45
C ALA A 273 6.43 22.24 -2.19
N LYS A 274 5.89 22.52 -0.99
CA LYS A 274 5.46 23.87 -0.58
C LYS A 274 6.59 24.69 0.03
N GLU A 275 7.51 24.01 0.73
CA GLU A 275 8.55 24.63 1.57
C GLU A 275 9.94 24.64 0.91
N ALA A 276 10.12 23.94 -0.22
CA ALA A 276 11.38 23.85 -0.94
C ALA A 276 11.94 25.24 -1.29
N PRO A 277 13.16 25.58 -0.85
CA PRO A 277 13.75 26.88 -1.13
C PRO A 277 14.13 27.01 -2.62
N PRO A 278 14.21 28.24 -3.18
CA PRO A 278 14.65 28.46 -4.56
C PRO A 278 16.04 27.90 -4.88
N SER A 279 16.87 27.67 -3.87
CA SER A 279 18.20 27.07 -3.98
C SER A 279 18.20 25.53 -3.93
N GLN A 280 17.04 24.86 -3.83
CA GLN A 280 16.94 23.40 -3.74
C GLN A 280 17.48 22.76 -5.04
N PRO A 281 18.58 21.98 -4.98
CA PRO A 281 19.27 21.50 -6.18
C PRO A 281 18.80 20.11 -6.63
N ASP A 282 18.20 19.32 -5.75
CA ASP A 282 17.85 17.92 -5.99
C ASP A 282 16.34 17.73 -6.20
N VAL A 283 15.97 16.62 -6.82
CA VAL A 283 14.57 16.16 -6.90
C VAL A 283 14.22 15.41 -5.62
N ALA A 284 13.06 15.71 -5.03
CA ALA A 284 12.42 14.84 -4.04
C ALA A 284 11.41 13.93 -4.73
N MET A 285 11.39 12.64 -4.42
CA MET A 285 10.57 11.64 -5.10
C MET A 285 9.99 10.61 -4.13
N ILE A 286 8.80 10.11 -4.42
CA ILE A 286 8.26 8.87 -3.86
C ILE A 286 8.03 7.86 -4.97
N ALA A 287 8.28 6.59 -4.69
CA ALA A 287 7.98 5.47 -5.57
C ALA A 287 7.23 4.40 -4.77
N LEU A 288 5.93 4.28 -5.04
CA LEU A 288 5.00 3.40 -4.33
C LEU A 288 4.69 2.22 -5.26
N PHE A 289 5.32 1.08 -5.02
CA PHE A 289 5.26 -0.09 -5.88
C PHE A 289 4.07 -1.01 -5.55
N ASP A 290 3.67 -1.83 -6.50
CA ASP A 290 2.74 -2.95 -6.33
C ASP A 290 3.53 -4.27 -6.28
N HIS A 291 2.88 -5.35 -5.86
CA HIS A 291 3.47 -6.70 -5.85
C HIS A 291 4.70 -6.91 -4.95
N GLU A 292 4.91 -6.14 -3.86
CA GLU A 292 5.98 -6.42 -2.90
C GLU A 292 5.80 -7.82 -2.29
N GLU A 293 4.58 -8.08 -1.78
CA GLU A 293 4.19 -9.27 -1.01
C GLU A 293 4.34 -10.60 -1.77
N VAL A 294 4.55 -10.52 -3.09
CA VAL A 294 4.74 -11.66 -3.99
C VAL A 294 6.12 -11.64 -4.68
N GLY A 295 7.06 -10.85 -4.16
CA GLY A 295 8.47 -10.82 -4.57
C GLY A 295 8.84 -9.80 -5.65
N SER A 296 8.04 -8.76 -5.86
CA SER A 296 8.29 -7.60 -6.75
C SER A 296 8.53 -7.88 -8.25
N GLY A 297 8.56 -9.13 -8.68
CA GLY A 297 8.87 -9.58 -10.05
C GLY A 297 7.74 -9.39 -11.06
N SER A 298 7.37 -8.14 -11.36
CA SER A 298 6.31 -7.80 -12.32
C SER A 298 6.62 -6.53 -13.12
N ALA A 299 5.72 -6.11 -14.03
CA ALA A 299 5.89 -4.90 -14.82
C ALA A 299 5.81 -3.60 -14.01
N GLN A 300 5.14 -3.65 -12.85
CA GLN A 300 4.91 -2.50 -11.96
C GLN A 300 5.60 -2.59 -10.59
N GLY A 301 6.10 -3.76 -10.17
CA GLY A 301 6.76 -3.94 -8.88
C GLY A 301 8.21 -3.43 -8.82
N ALA A 302 8.86 -3.56 -7.67
CA ALA A 302 10.19 -2.95 -7.45
C ALA A 302 11.32 -3.53 -8.32
N CYS A 303 11.16 -4.75 -8.85
CA CYS A 303 12.10 -5.36 -9.81
C CYS A 303 11.83 -4.96 -11.27
N SER A 304 10.87 -4.04 -11.52
CA SER A 304 10.54 -3.52 -12.84
C SER A 304 11.46 -2.37 -13.28
N THR A 305 11.22 -1.87 -14.49
CA THR A 305 11.90 -0.68 -15.00
C THR A 305 11.41 0.64 -14.39
N VAL A 306 10.35 0.67 -13.57
CA VAL A 306 9.72 1.90 -13.04
C VAL A 306 10.76 2.89 -12.49
N MET A 307 11.69 2.41 -11.66
CA MET A 307 12.71 3.26 -11.03
C MET A 307 13.78 3.71 -12.02
N SER A 308 14.27 2.83 -12.91
CA SER A 308 15.26 3.19 -13.93
C SER A 308 14.69 4.19 -14.94
N ASP A 309 13.43 3.99 -15.35
CA ASP A 309 12.71 4.86 -16.28
C ASP A 309 12.51 6.25 -15.65
N ALA A 310 12.11 6.32 -14.37
CA ALA A 310 11.97 7.58 -13.64
C ALA A 310 13.30 8.34 -13.56
N LEU A 311 14.38 7.71 -13.07
CA LEU A 311 15.70 8.34 -12.96
C LEU A 311 16.21 8.81 -14.33
N GLN A 312 16.13 7.94 -15.35
CA GLN A 312 16.60 8.26 -16.70
C GLN A 312 15.81 9.40 -17.32
N ARG A 313 14.48 9.38 -17.24
CA ARG A 313 13.63 10.38 -17.91
C ARG A 313 13.66 11.73 -17.21
N VAL A 314 13.65 11.76 -15.88
CA VAL A 314 13.81 13.02 -15.12
C VAL A 314 15.17 13.64 -15.45
N SER A 315 16.28 12.90 -15.29
CA SER A 315 17.63 13.41 -15.60
C SER A 315 17.78 13.84 -17.07
N SER A 316 17.24 13.05 -18.02
CA SER A 316 17.30 13.35 -19.45
C SER A 316 16.40 14.51 -19.90
N CYS A 317 15.43 14.97 -19.10
CA CYS A 317 14.65 16.16 -19.47
C CYS A 317 15.45 17.46 -19.32
N PHE A 318 16.42 17.50 -18.40
CA PHE A 318 17.24 18.68 -18.11
C PHE A 318 18.65 18.64 -18.75
N ALA A 319 19.06 17.51 -19.31
CA ALA A 319 20.33 17.41 -20.03
C ALA A 319 20.32 18.19 -21.37
N PRO A 320 21.45 18.78 -21.79
CA PRO A 320 21.62 19.27 -23.16
C PRO A 320 21.25 18.22 -24.22
N ASP A 321 20.80 18.67 -25.39
CA ASP A 321 20.46 17.80 -26.53
C ASP A 321 21.73 17.36 -27.28
N GLU A 322 22.59 16.66 -26.55
CA GLU A 322 23.89 16.18 -27.01
C GLU A 322 24.03 14.68 -26.73
N ARG A 323 24.63 13.94 -27.68
CA ARG A 323 24.66 12.46 -27.73
C ARG A 323 25.14 11.78 -26.44
N HIS A 324 25.98 12.43 -25.65
CA HIS A 324 26.55 11.88 -24.41
C HIS A 324 26.05 12.57 -23.13
N ALA A 325 25.37 13.73 -23.23
CA ALA A 325 25.02 14.53 -22.07
C ALA A 325 23.97 13.85 -21.16
N SER A 326 22.99 13.15 -21.74
CA SER A 326 21.98 12.39 -20.97
C SER A 326 22.57 11.20 -20.20
N VAL A 327 23.51 10.48 -20.81
CA VAL A 327 24.19 9.32 -20.19
C VAL A 327 25.10 9.77 -19.04
N GLU A 328 25.84 10.87 -19.26
CA GLU A 328 26.70 11.48 -18.25
C GLU A 328 25.87 12.09 -17.10
N ALA A 329 24.76 12.77 -17.41
CA ALA A 329 23.83 13.30 -16.42
C ALA A 329 23.23 12.18 -15.57
N LEU A 330 22.73 11.10 -16.17
CA LEU A 330 22.20 9.94 -15.43
C LEU A 330 23.26 9.31 -14.53
N SER A 331 24.50 9.17 -15.03
CA SER A 331 25.61 8.59 -14.25
C SER A 331 25.97 9.44 -13.03
N LYS A 332 25.96 10.77 -13.17
CA LYS A 332 26.13 11.72 -12.05
C LYS A 332 24.95 11.69 -11.08
N THR A 333 23.72 11.73 -11.61
CA THR A 333 22.48 11.66 -10.84
C THR A 333 22.47 10.42 -9.96
N ALA A 334 22.70 9.23 -10.52
CA ALA A 334 22.70 7.97 -9.78
C ALA A 334 23.74 7.94 -8.64
N ARG A 335 24.91 8.59 -8.82
CA ARG A 335 25.97 8.67 -7.79
C ARG A 335 25.72 9.74 -6.70
N ARG A 336 24.74 10.63 -6.91
CA ARG A 336 24.31 11.68 -5.98
C ARG A 336 22.91 11.44 -5.41
N SER A 337 22.26 10.37 -5.82
CA SER A 337 20.91 9.98 -5.39
C SER A 337 20.97 9.13 -4.12
N PHE A 338 19.89 9.18 -3.34
CA PHE A 338 19.68 8.31 -2.19
C PHE A 338 18.28 7.70 -2.25
N LEU A 339 18.14 6.43 -1.88
CA LEU A 339 16.84 5.77 -1.76
C LEU A 339 16.67 5.26 -0.33
N MET A 340 15.63 5.78 0.32
CA MET A 340 15.11 5.27 1.59
C MET A 340 14.03 4.24 1.27
N ALA A 341 14.36 2.96 1.37
CA ALA A 341 13.34 1.90 1.38
C ALA A 341 12.63 1.98 2.73
N ALA A 342 11.37 2.39 2.71
CA ALA A 342 10.57 2.60 3.90
C ALA A 342 9.46 1.54 3.97
N ASP A 343 9.43 0.86 5.11
CA ASP A 343 8.51 -0.23 5.37
C ASP A 343 8.24 -0.31 6.88
N LEU A 344 7.21 -1.06 7.24
CA LEU A 344 6.88 -1.33 8.62
C LEU A 344 7.85 -2.35 9.22
N ALA A 345 7.92 -2.42 10.55
CA ALA A 345 8.59 -3.52 11.23
C ALA A 345 7.88 -3.94 12.51
N HIS A 346 8.43 -4.96 13.14
CA HIS A 346 7.82 -5.63 14.26
C HIS A 346 8.25 -4.94 15.56
N ALA A 347 7.35 -4.17 16.17
CA ALA A 347 7.51 -3.76 17.56
C ALA A 347 7.56 -4.99 18.49
N VAL A 348 8.16 -4.85 19.67
CA VAL A 348 8.23 -5.94 20.65
C VAL A 348 6.82 -6.33 21.08
N HIS A 349 6.41 -7.55 20.74
CA HIS A 349 5.09 -8.05 21.14
C HIS A 349 5.17 -8.54 22.60
N PRO A 350 4.43 -7.97 23.56
CA PRO A 350 4.62 -8.25 24.99
C PRO A 350 4.42 -9.72 25.37
N ASN A 351 3.49 -10.42 24.70
CA ASN A 351 3.22 -11.84 24.93
C ASN A 351 4.16 -12.81 24.18
N TYR A 352 5.07 -12.29 23.33
CA TYR A 352 5.99 -13.06 22.48
C TYR A 352 7.37 -12.39 22.38
N ALA A 353 7.82 -11.76 23.46
CA ALA A 353 9.05 -10.95 23.48
C ALA A 353 10.32 -11.77 23.18
N GLU A 354 10.26 -13.11 23.35
CA GLU A 354 11.31 -14.04 22.98
C GLU A 354 11.55 -14.17 21.46
N LYS A 355 10.68 -13.59 20.61
CA LYS A 355 10.86 -13.51 19.16
C LYS A 355 11.79 -12.37 18.74
N HIS A 356 12.05 -11.40 19.61
CA HIS A 356 12.91 -10.25 19.32
C HIS A 356 14.36 -10.49 19.77
N GLU A 357 15.30 -9.93 19.02
CA GLU A 357 16.71 -9.88 19.43
C GLU A 357 16.86 -8.90 20.61
N LYS A 358 17.51 -9.33 21.68
CA LYS A 358 17.51 -8.64 22.98
C LYS A 358 18.19 -7.27 22.96
N ALA A 359 19.17 -7.04 22.08
CA ALA A 359 19.86 -5.76 21.93
C ALA A 359 19.23 -4.82 20.87
N ARG A 360 18.21 -5.29 20.13
CA ARG A 360 17.48 -4.53 19.08
C ARG A 360 15.97 -4.43 19.35
N ALA A 361 15.55 -4.73 20.57
CA ALA A 361 14.18 -4.57 21.03
C ALA A 361 13.75 -3.09 20.99
N ALA A 362 13.00 -2.70 19.95
CA ALA A 362 12.39 -1.38 19.88
C ALA A 362 11.26 -1.26 20.92
N GLU A 363 11.52 -0.49 21.98
CA GLU A 363 10.51 -0.18 22.99
C GLU A 363 9.39 0.68 22.40
N SER A 364 8.15 0.48 22.88
CA SER A 364 6.97 1.27 22.48
C SER A 364 6.92 2.69 23.06
N THR A 365 8.06 3.20 23.56
CA THR A 365 8.14 4.32 24.51
C THR A 365 8.04 5.73 23.90
N GLY A 366 7.56 5.85 22.66
CA GLY A 366 7.00 7.10 22.12
C GLY A 366 7.92 8.32 22.11
N ALA A 367 9.24 8.12 22.13
CA ALA A 367 10.25 9.18 22.20
C ALA A 367 11.28 9.00 21.08
N TRP A 368 11.31 9.96 20.15
CA TRP A 368 12.11 9.96 18.92
C TRP A 368 11.73 8.89 17.88
N PRO A 369 12.09 9.07 16.59
CA PRO A 369 11.64 8.19 15.52
C PRO A 369 12.62 7.03 15.34
N PRO A 370 12.30 5.79 15.75
CA PRO A 370 12.68 4.67 14.93
C PRO A 370 11.98 4.86 13.58
N PHE A 371 12.74 4.77 12.48
CA PHE A 371 12.13 4.42 11.20
C PHE A 371 11.55 3.01 11.39
N THR A 372 10.25 2.91 11.67
CA THR A 372 9.35 1.73 11.49
C THR A 372 8.05 1.91 12.29
N PRO A 373 6.91 2.12 11.61
CA PRO A 373 5.60 1.82 12.18
C PRO A 373 5.36 0.30 12.23
N HIS A 374 4.26 -0.14 12.84
CA HIS A 374 4.16 -1.48 13.43
C HIS A 374 3.46 -2.54 12.55
N VAL A 375 4.04 -3.74 12.40
CA VAL A 375 3.33 -4.95 11.92
C VAL A 375 3.05 -5.93 13.07
N SER A 376 1.88 -5.77 13.68
CA SER A 376 1.01 -6.86 14.19
C SER A 376 -0.24 -6.24 14.82
N GLY A 377 -1.14 -5.72 13.99
CA GLY A 377 -2.45 -5.19 14.40
C GLY A 377 -2.47 -3.81 15.09
N TRP A 378 -1.34 -3.32 15.61
CA TRP A 378 -1.34 -2.14 16.49
C TRP A 378 -0.19 -1.17 16.18
N CYS A 379 -0.48 0.03 15.69
CA CYS A 379 0.50 1.10 15.51
C CYS A 379 0.32 2.21 16.57
N VAL A 380 1.39 2.68 17.22
CA VAL A 380 1.30 3.80 18.17
C VAL A 380 1.56 5.13 17.45
N ILE A 381 0.58 6.03 17.39
CA ILE A 381 0.76 7.41 16.91
C ILE A 381 0.26 8.37 17.99
N ARG A 382 1.19 8.90 18.80
CA ARG A 382 0.84 9.79 19.90
C ARG A 382 0.64 11.22 19.41
N SER A 383 -0.59 11.73 19.48
CA SER A 383 -0.89 13.14 19.19
C SER A 383 -0.31 14.05 20.28
N THR A 384 0.81 14.72 20.00
CA THR A 384 1.30 15.83 20.82
C THR A 384 0.58 17.13 20.44
N ARG A 385 -0.35 17.58 21.29
CA ARG A 385 -0.78 19.00 21.23
C ARG A 385 0.43 19.88 21.60
N PRO A 386 0.68 20.98 20.88
CA PRO A 386 1.75 21.91 21.25
C PRO A 386 1.42 22.58 22.60
N SER A 387 2.16 22.24 23.65
CA SER A 387 2.07 22.94 24.94
C SER A 387 2.86 24.25 24.87
N SER A 388 2.15 25.36 25.02
CA SER A 388 2.71 26.71 24.92
C SER A 388 3.40 27.15 26.23
N THR A 389 4.59 26.61 26.51
CA THR A 389 5.50 27.16 27.54
C THR A 389 6.96 26.94 27.16
N ALA A 390 7.66 28.02 26.80
CA ALA A 390 9.11 28.03 26.63
C ALA A 390 9.82 28.41 27.95
N GLY A 391 10.94 27.75 28.25
CA GLY A 391 11.81 28.08 29.38
C GLY A 391 13.14 27.33 29.27
N PRO A 392 14.31 27.98 29.37
CA PRO A 392 15.59 27.35 29.09
C PRO A 392 16.21 26.69 30.32
N SER A 393 16.72 25.47 30.19
CA SER A 393 17.64 24.88 31.16
C SER A 393 18.82 24.20 30.46
N SER A 394 20.01 24.74 30.67
CA SER A 394 21.27 24.18 30.18
C SER A 394 21.75 23.01 31.05
N SER A 395 22.22 21.92 30.43
CA SER A 395 23.10 20.96 31.10
C SER A 395 24.20 20.50 30.14
N ARG A 396 25.46 20.66 30.59
CA ARG A 396 26.64 20.13 29.88
C ARG A 396 26.66 18.61 30.01
N MET A 397 27.06 17.90 28.96
CA MET A 397 27.60 16.53 29.09
C MET A 397 29.11 16.55 28.89
N THR A 398 29.82 15.95 29.84
CA THR A 398 31.27 15.82 29.87
C THR A 398 31.73 14.56 29.14
N THR A 399 32.78 14.69 28.35
CA THR A 399 33.48 13.56 27.73
C THR A 399 34.26 12.73 28.75
N SER A 400 34.18 11.41 28.68
CA SER A 400 35.19 10.51 29.26
C SER A 400 35.48 9.35 28.30
N ALA A 401 36.70 9.35 27.76
CA ALA A 401 37.25 8.23 27.00
C ALA A 401 38.29 7.50 27.84
N THR A 402 38.41 6.17 27.69
CA THR A 402 39.65 5.44 27.93
C THR A 402 39.69 4.15 27.07
N PRO A 403 40.85 3.75 26.51
CA PRO A 403 40.94 2.68 25.52
C PRO A 403 41.57 1.37 26.05
N ARG A 404 41.38 0.23 25.34
CA ARG A 404 42.25 -0.97 25.45
C ARG A 404 42.41 -1.78 24.15
N THR A 405 43.63 -2.31 23.97
CA THR A 405 44.09 -3.37 23.03
C THR A 405 45.02 -4.32 23.82
N THR A 406 45.56 -5.46 23.36
CA THR A 406 45.56 -6.23 22.08
C THR A 406 44.77 -7.55 22.23
N ARG A 407 44.46 -8.41 21.24
CA ARG A 407 45.20 -9.16 20.16
C ARG A 407 46.28 -10.16 20.67
N PRO A 408 46.53 -11.33 20.01
CA PRO A 408 45.96 -11.86 18.74
C PRO A 408 45.58 -13.38 18.64
N ALA A 409 44.77 -13.71 17.62
CA ALA A 409 44.79 -14.87 16.66
C ALA A 409 44.87 -16.38 17.07
N SER A 410 43.97 -17.19 16.49
CA SER A 410 44.30 -18.41 15.69
C SER A 410 43.12 -18.92 14.82
N SER A 411 43.42 -19.46 13.61
CA SER A 411 42.64 -20.37 12.71
C SER A 411 41.12 -20.13 12.48
N CYS A 412 40.61 -19.83 11.26
CA CYS A 412 40.69 -20.56 9.97
C CYS A 412 39.67 -21.70 9.83
N GLU A 413 38.59 -21.47 9.07
CA GLU A 413 38.24 -22.25 7.85
C GLU A 413 37.06 -21.62 7.08
N ILE A 414 37.11 -21.71 5.76
CA ILE A 414 36.07 -21.32 4.78
C ILE A 414 35.88 -22.56 3.90
N GLU A 415 34.65 -23.04 3.70
CA GLU A 415 34.20 -23.66 2.43
C GLU A 415 32.66 -23.92 2.42
N PRO A 416 32.00 -24.24 1.28
CA PRO A 416 31.16 -23.21 0.64
C PRO A 416 29.73 -23.66 0.28
N ARG A 417 28.96 -22.73 -0.31
CA ARG A 417 27.95 -22.98 -1.35
C ARG A 417 27.97 -21.85 -2.37
#